data_AF-A0AAV0KCA6-F1
#
_entry.id   AF-A0AAV0KCA6-F1
#
_cell.length_a   1.000
_cell.length_b   1.000
_cell.length_c   1.000
_cell.angle_alpha   90.00
_cell.angle_beta   90.00
_cell.angle_gamma   90.00
#
_symmetry.space_group_name_H-M   'P 1'
#
loop_
_entity.id
_entity.type
_entity.pdbx_description
1 polymer ?
#
loop_
_entity_poly.entity_id
_entity_poly.type
_entity_poly.pdbx_seq_one_letter_code
_entity_poly.pdbx_strand_id
1 'polypeptide(L)'
;MGNDVKSHLWAAVMEKFSNPEMEVYKGHMIKKMNKAWTNYRCDLNRNYIKPCASPEDALENVPSWIQKDDWEWLLKEHYLTEEFEKISVRNANNRAQGSMPCLLGSKSIGELTYEKV
;
A
#
# COMPACT_ATOMS: atom_id res chain seq x y z
N MET A 1 -0.54 10.81 -1.93
CA MET A 1 0.15 11.67 -0.93
C MET A 1 0.28 13.06 -1.51
N GLY A 2 -0.21 14.06 -0.80
CA GLY A 2 -0.13 15.47 -1.19
C GLY A 2 1.32 15.96 -1.29
N ASN A 3 1.53 17.07 -2.00
CA ASN A 3 2.86 17.65 -2.16
C ASN A 3 3.39 18.27 -0.84
N ASP A 4 2.48 18.76 -0.01
CA ASP A 4 2.72 19.23 1.36
C ASP A 4 3.32 18.11 2.24
N VAL A 5 2.68 16.94 2.28
CA VAL A 5 3.18 15.77 3.03
C VAL A 5 4.53 15.29 2.52
N LYS A 6 4.73 15.28 1.18
CA LYS A 6 6.03 14.91 0.58
C LYS A 6 7.15 15.85 1.03
N SER A 7 6.87 17.16 1.07
CA SER A 7 7.84 18.17 1.52
C SER A 7 8.16 18.01 3.01
N HIS A 8 7.15 17.77 3.84
CA HIS A 8 7.35 17.52 5.27
C HIS A 8 8.19 16.26 5.53
N LEU A 9 7.89 15.16 4.84
CA LEU A 9 8.68 13.93 4.93
C LEU A 9 10.13 14.13 4.45
N TRP A 10 10.34 14.93 3.41
CA TRP A 10 11.69 15.25 2.95
C TRP A 10 12.48 16.06 3.99
N ALA A 11 11.83 17.04 4.64
CA ALA A 11 12.45 17.80 5.72
C ALA A 11 12.90 16.90 6.88
N ALA A 12 12.06 15.94 7.29
CA ALA A 12 12.42 14.98 8.34
C ALA A 12 13.62 14.08 7.95
N VAL A 13 13.73 13.71 6.67
CA VAL A 13 14.90 12.96 6.17
C VAL A 13 16.16 13.83 6.22
N MET A 14 16.09 15.08 5.80
CA MET A 14 17.22 16.01 5.82
C MET A 14 17.68 16.36 7.24
N GLU A 15 16.79 16.31 8.24
CA GLU A 15 17.15 16.48 9.65
C GLU A 15 18.05 15.34 10.15
N LYS A 16 17.80 14.11 9.71
CA LYS A 16 18.50 12.91 10.23
C LYS A 16 19.72 12.50 9.40
N PHE A 17 19.75 12.83 8.11
CA PHE A 17 20.78 12.38 7.18
C PHE A 17 21.47 13.57 6.51
N SER A 18 22.80 13.58 6.55
CA SER A 18 23.63 14.60 5.88
C SER A 18 24.50 13.93 4.81
N ASN A 19 24.33 14.34 3.55
CA ASN A 19 25.15 13.89 2.42
C ASN A 19 25.19 15.03 1.36
N PRO A 20 26.34 15.29 0.70
CA PRO A 20 26.43 16.27 -0.39
C PRO A 20 25.43 16.06 -1.53
N GLU A 21 25.00 14.83 -1.79
CA GLU A 21 24.15 14.46 -2.94
C GLU A 21 22.69 14.15 -2.56
N MET A 22 22.21 14.63 -1.40
CA MET A 22 20.87 14.30 -0.90
C MET A 22 19.74 14.60 -1.91
N GLU A 23 19.80 15.72 -2.63
CA GLU A 23 18.77 16.09 -3.59
C GLU A 23 18.64 15.08 -4.76
N VAL A 24 19.72 14.39 -5.14
CA VAL A 24 19.68 13.33 -6.16
C VAL A 24 18.79 12.17 -5.72
N TYR A 25 18.79 11.86 -4.42
CA TYR A 25 18.04 10.75 -3.85
C TYR A 25 16.59 11.09 -3.48
N LYS A 26 16.22 12.37 -3.45
CA LYS A 26 14.91 12.85 -3.00
C LYS A 26 13.74 12.12 -3.65
N GLY A 27 13.75 12.00 -4.97
CA GLY A 27 12.69 11.32 -5.72
C GLY A 27 12.55 9.85 -5.33
N HIS A 28 13.68 9.15 -5.20
CA HIS A 28 13.70 7.74 -4.79
C HIS A 28 13.23 7.56 -3.35
N MET A 29 13.65 8.43 -2.44
CA MET A 29 13.24 8.40 -1.03
C MET A 29 11.74 8.64 -0.89
N ILE A 30 11.20 9.67 -1.56
CA ILE A 30 9.75 9.94 -1.58
C ILE A 30 8.99 8.73 -2.12
N LYS A 31 9.49 8.08 -3.18
CA LYS A 31 8.87 6.85 -3.72
C LYS A 31 8.89 5.72 -2.69
N LYS A 32 9.99 5.49 -1.98
CA LYS A 32 10.09 4.49 -0.91
C LYS A 32 9.11 4.78 0.23
N MET A 33 9.03 6.02 0.70
CA MET A 33 8.11 6.42 1.77
C MET A 33 6.65 6.22 1.36
N ASN A 34 6.26 6.60 0.13
CA ASN A 34 4.92 6.32 -0.40
C ASN A 34 4.61 4.82 -0.44
N LYS A 35 5.58 4.00 -0.86
CA LYS A 35 5.42 2.54 -0.89
C LYS A 35 5.25 1.97 0.52
N ALA A 36 6.05 2.42 1.48
CA ALA A 36 5.93 2.01 2.88
C ALA A 36 4.54 2.35 3.44
N TRP A 37 4.06 3.59 3.22
CA TRP A 37 2.71 4.00 3.60
C TRP A 37 1.61 3.14 2.95
N THR A 38 1.76 2.84 1.66
CA THR A 38 0.78 2.03 0.93
C THR A 38 0.75 0.60 1.43
N ASN A 39 1.91 -0.01 1.67
CA ASN A 39 2.01 -1.36 2.23
C ASN A 39 1.39 -1.43 3.62
N TYR A 40 1.75 -0.49 4.50
CA TYR A 40 1.18 -0.39 5.85
C TYR A 40 -0.35 -0.35 5.82
N ARG A 41 -0.94 0.51 4.97
CA ARG A 41 -2.39 0.57 4.77
C ARG A 41 -2.97 -0.72 4.20
N CYS A 42 -2.29 -1.38 3.27
CA CYS A 42 -2.73 -2.67 2.74
C CYS A 42 -2.77 -3.74 3.84
N ASP A 43 -1.79 -3.76 4.74
CA ASP A 43 -1.73 -4.70 5.86
C ASP A 43 -2.84 -4.44 6.88
N LEU A 44 -3.09 -3.17 7.23
CA LEU A 44 -4.23 -2.79 8.07
C LEU A 44 -5.56 -3.24 7.45
N ASN A 45 -5.76 -2.96 6.16
CA ASN A 45 -6.97 -3.38 5.47
C ASN A 45 -7.14 -4.91 5.48
N ARG A 46 -6.06 -5.66 5.26
CA ARG A 46 -6.11 -7.13 5.25
C ARG A 46 -6.46 -7.72 6.62
N ASN A 47 -5.86 -7.19 7.68
CA ASN A 47 -5.90 -7.82 9.00
C ASN A 47 -7.03 -7.29 9.89
N TYR A 48 -7.49 -6.06 9.68
CA TYR A 48 -8.45 -5.40 10.57
C TYR A 48 -9.76 -5.01 9.89
N ILE A 49 -9.76 -4.69 8.60
CA ILE A 49 -10.97 -4.20 7.91
C ILE A 49 -11.66 -5.33 7.16
N LYS A 50 -10.93 -6.08 6.33
CA LYS A 50 -11.50 -7.19 5.53
C LYS A 50 -12.15 -8.31 6.36
N PRO A 51 -11.66 -8.66 7.57
CA PRO A 51 -12.31 -9.67 8.39
C PRO A 51 -13.64 -9.20 9.01
N CYS A 52 -13.89 -7.89 9.04
CA CYS A 52 -15.13 -7.32 9.57
C CYS A 52 -16.29 -7.53 8.60
N ALA A 53 -17.49 -7.78 9.13
CA ALA A 53 -18.68 -7.98 8.31
C ALA A 53 -19.30 -6.66 7.85
N SER A 54 -19.17 -5.60 8.66
CA SER A 54 -19.67 -4.26 8.36
C SER A 54 -18.60 -3.17 8.54
N PRO A 55 -18.81 -1.98 7.94
CA PRO A 55 -18.00 -0.79 8.24
C PRO A 55 -18.03 -0.38 9.72
N GLU A 56 -19.15 -0.61 10.40
CA GLU A 56 -19.33 -0.32 11.84
C GLU A 56 -18.43 -1.22 12.68
N ASP A 57 -18.40 -2.52 12.38
CA ASP A 57 -17.50 -3.47 13.02
C ASP A 57 -16.02 -3.09 12.80
N ALA A 58 -15.69 -2.55 11.62
CA ALA A 58 -14.33 -2.10 11.30
C ALA A 58 -13.93 -0.86 12.11
N LEU A 59 -14.88 0.03 12.43
CA LEU A 59 -14.63 1.19 13.30
C LEU A 59 -14.37 0.77 14.76
N GLU A 60 -15.02 -0.32 15.22
CA GLU A 60 -14.81 -0.88 16.55
C GLU A 60 -13.53 -1.73 16.66
N ASN A 61 -13.08 -2.35 15.56
CA ASN A 61 -11.89 -3.18 15.50
C ASN A 61 -10.58 -2.38 15.45
N VAL A 62 -10.33 -1.57 16.48
CA VAL A 62 -9.16 -0.70 16.60
C VAL A 62 -7.92 -1.51 17.01
N PRO A 63 -6.79 -1.44 16.27
CA PRO A 63 -5.53 -2.04 16.71
C PRO A 63 -5.02 -1.40 18.01
N SER A 64 -4.48 -2.21 18.92
CA SER A 64 -4.10 -1.75 20.28
C SER A 64 -3.05 -0.64 20.32
N TRP A 65 -2.27 -0.48 19.25
CA TRP A 65 -1.22 0.53 19.13
C TRP A 65 -1.66 1.80 18.38
N ILE A 66 -2.92 1.87 17.92
CA ILE A 66 -3.46 3.03 17.19
C ILE A 66 -4.51 3.72 18.08
N GLN A 67 -4.49 5.05 18.10
CA GLN A 67 -5.52 5.82 18.77
C GLN A 67 -6.84 5.71 18.00
N LYS A 68 -7.96 5.67 18.72
CA LYS A 68 -9.28 5.52 18.11
C LYS A 68 -9.57 6.61 17.09
N ASP A 69 -9.25 7.86 17.41
CA ASP A 69 -9.49 9.01 16.51
C ASP A 69 -8.70 8.89 15.19
N ASP A 70 -7.44 8.46 15.26
CA ASP A 70 -6.60 8.23 14.09
C ASP A 70 -7.13 7.08 13.23
N TRP A 71 -7.64 6.02 13.87
CA TRP A 71 -8.25 4.88 13.20
C TRP A 71 -9.54 5.29 12.47
N GLU A 72 -10.43 6.01 13.15
CA GLU A 72 -11.67 6.50 12.55
C GLU A 72 -11.40 7.41 11.36
N TRP A 73 -10.45 8.34 11.49
CA TRP A 73 -10.03 9.21 10.40
C TRP A 73 -9.51 8.40 9.21
N LEU A 74 -8.65 7.40 9.47
CA LEU A 74 -8.09 6.53 8.43
C LEU A 74 -9.20 5.79 7.66
N LEU A 75 -10.20 5.26 8.37
CA LEU A 75 -11.33 4.54 7.75
C LEU A 75 -12.14 5.45 6.85
N LYS A 76 -12.57 6.60 7.40
CA LYS A 76 -13.40 7.58 6.69
C LYS A 76 -12.70 8.13 5.46
N GLU A 77 -11.42 8.45 5.54
CA GLU A 77 -10.67 9.10 4.47
C GLU A 77 -10.18 8.14 3.38
N HIS A 78 -9.91 6.86 3.71
CA HIS A 78 -9.21 5.96 2.79
C HIS A 78 -9.93 4.67 2.41
N TYR A 79 -10.86 4.18 3.22
CA TYR A 79 -11.47 2.87 2.99
C TYR A 79 -12.99 2.93 2.79
N LEU A 80 -13.66 3.89 3.43
CA LEU A 80 -15.12 4.05 3.38
C LEU A 80 -15.58 5.09 2.35
N THR A 81 -14.66 5.61 1.52
CA THR A 81 -15.01 6.52 0.43
C THR A 81 -15.62 5.75 -0.74
N GLU A 82 -16.64 6.33 -1.38
CA GLU A 82 -17.29 5.71 -2.55
C GLU A 82 -16.29 5.45 -3.68
N GLU A 83 -15.33 6.36 -3.88
CA GLU A 83 -14.28 6.23 -4.88
C GLU A 83 -13.41 4.99 -4.63
N PHE A 84 -13.07 4.73 -3.36
CA PHE A 84 -12.30 3.56 -2.99
C PHE A 84 -13.07 2.27 -3.29
N GLU A 85 -14.36 2.23 -2.93
CA GLU A 85 -15.22 1.09 -3.20
C GLU A 85 -15.32 0.82 -4.72
N LYS A 86 -15.61 1.86 -5.52
CA LYS A 86 -15.68 1.77 -6.99
C LYS A 86 -14.39 1.22 -7.59
N ILE A 87 -13.23 1.71 -7.13
CA ILE A 87 -11.93 1.24 -7.60
C ILE A 87 -11.68 -0.20 -7.16
N SER A 88 -12.01 -0.55 -5.92
CA SER A 88 -11.82 -1.89 -5.36
C SER A 88 -12.65 -2.93 -6.12
N VAL A 89 -13.93 -2.68 -6.34
CA VAL A 89 -14.85 -3.54 -7.10
C VAL A 89 -14.37 -3.71 -8.53
N ARG A 90 -14.00 -2.61 -9.21
CA ARG A 90 -13.43 -2.67 -10.56
C ARG A 90 -12.18 -3.54 -10.62
N ASN A 91 -11.27 -3.38 -9.66
CA ASN A 91 -10.03 -4.15 -9.62
C ASN A 91 -10.29 -5.64 -9.32
N ALA A 92 -11.27 -5.95 -8.48
CA ALA A 92 -11.68 -7.33 -8.21
C ALA A 92 -12.26 -7.99 -9.48
N ASN A 93 -13.15 -7.30 -10.19
CA ASN A 93 -13.71 -7.76 -11.45
C ASN A 93 -12.64 -8.00 -12.52
N ASN A 94 -11.69 -7.08 -12.66
CA ASN A 94 -10.57 -7.23 -13.60
C ASN A 94 -9.71 -8.46 -13.27
N ARG A 95 -9.47 -8.75 -11.98
CA ARG A 95 -8.73 -9.94 -11.56
C ARG A 95 -9.50 -11.23 -11.84
N ALA A 96 -10.82 -11.23 -11.61
CA ALA A 96 -11.68 -12.38 -11.89
C ALA A 96 -11.77 -12.70 -13.40
N GLN A 97 -11.75 -11.67 -14.25
CA GLN A 97 -11.73 -11.83 -15.71
C GLN A 97 -10.35 -12.20 -16.27
N GLY A 98 -9.29 -12.08 -15.47
CA GLY A 98 -7.93 -12.44 -15.82
C GLY A 98 -7.75 -13.96 -15.89
N SER A 99 -8.27 -14.59 -16.94
CA SER A 99 -7.96 -15.97 -17.30
C SER A 99 -6.71 -15.97 -18.18
N MET A 100 -5.54 -15.71 -17.58
CA MET A 100 -4.28 -16.07 -18.24
C MET A 100 -3.96 -17.50 -17.83
N PRO A 101 -4.20 -18.51 -18.70
CA PRO A 101 -3.66 -19.83 -18.44
C PRO A 101 -2.13 -19.70 -18.35
N CYS A 102 -1.56 -20.27 -17.30
CA CYS A 102 -0.12 -20.47 -17.22
C CYS A 102 0.28 -21.37 -18.39
N LEU A 103 0.86 -20.82 -19.46
CA LEU A 103 1.21 -21.58 -20.68
C LEU A 103 2.40 -22.54 -20.46
N LEU A 104 3.15 -22.31 -19.38
CA LEU A 104 4.36 -23.02 -18.99
C LEU A 104 4.22 -23.27 -17.50
N GLY A 105 3.65 -24.41 -17.10
CA GLY A 105 3.43 -24.72 -15.68
C GLY A 105 4.66 -24.39 -14.83
N SER A 106 4.45 -23.81 -13.64
CA SER A 106 5.35 -23.54 -12.49
C SER A 106 6.87 -23.31 -12.66
N LYS A 107 7.45 -23.24 -13.85
CA LYS A 107 8.89 -23.11 -14.05
C LYS A 107 9.29 -21.64 -14.08
N SER A 108 10.28 -21.30 -13.27
CA SER A 108 10.80 -19.93 -13.23
C SER A 108 11.65 -19.62 -14.47
N ILE A 109 11.78 -18.34 -14.84
CA ILE A 109 12.66 -17.92 -15.95
C ILE A 109 14.11 -18.40 -15.73
N GLY A 110 14.58 -18.43 -14.47
CA GLY A 110 15.91 -18.93 -14.12
C GLY A 110 16.08 -20.42 -14.39
N GLU A 111 15.04 -21.22 -14.16
CA GLU A 111 15.02 -22.66 -14.43
C GLU A 111 15.08 -22.93 -15.94
N LEU A 112 14.31 -22.17 -16.74
CA LEU A 112 14.36 -22.23 -18.20
C LEU A 112 15.74 -21.86 -18.78
N THR A 113 16.49 -20.98 -18.10
CA THR A 113 17.86 -20.65 -18.51
C THR A 113 18.89 -21.70 -18.12
N TYR A 114 18.68 -22.41 -17.00
CA TYR A 114 19.59 -23.47 -16.54
C TYR A 114 19.44 -24.76 -17.37
N GLU A 115 18.21 -25.13 -17.75
CA GLU A 115 17.94 -26.30 -18.62
C GLU A 115 18.51 -26.15 -20.04
N LYS A 116 18.86 -24.92 -20.47
CA LYS A 116 19.46 -24.65 -21.78
C LYS A 116 21.00 -24.73 -21.80
N VAL A 117 21.63 -25.06 -20.67
CA VAL A 117 23.08 -25.24 -20.54
C VAL A 117 23.46 -26.72 -20.65
#